data_AF-A0A660ZBD9-F1
#
_entry.id   AF-A0A660ZBD9-F1
#
_cell.length_a   1.000
_cell.length_b   1.000
_cell.length_c   1.000
_cell.angle_alpha   90.00
_cell.angle_beta   90.00
_cell.angle_gamma   90.00
#
_symmetry.space_group_name_H-M   'P 1'
#
loop_
_entity.id
_entity.type
_entity.pdbx_description
1 polymer ?
#
loop_
_entity_poly.entity_id
_entity_poly.type
_entity_poly.pdbx_seq_one_letter_code
_entity_poly.pdbx_strand_id
1 'polypeptide(L)'
;VASEVVRNAYLAAGRPDLFNADDIFYVSSRQFGFAAGVTGLMLREKTAAHFFMGYYYAESLILTETGAATGAIQIAGSDAVTQLPFFIVTCDYTLIGEELYAASAYLAQNNLLSATIRTQDIMKAIIVALLVGTFALSFVSATLAQKVVSVF
;
A
#
# COMPACT_ATOMS: atom_id res chain seq x y z
N VAL A 1 -13.00 18.18 1.70
CA VAL A 1 -11.65 17.59 1.51
C VAL A 1 -11.57 16.74 0.25
N ALA A 2 -12.24 15.58 0.18
CA ALA A 2 -12.13 14.68 -1.00
C ALA A 2 -12.42 15.37 -2.35
N SER A 3 -13.53 16.12 -2.43
CA SER A 3 -13.91 16.84 -3.66
C SER A 3 -12.86 17.86 -4.13
N GLU A 4 -12.21 18.56 -3.19
CA GLU A 4 -11.18 19.55 -3.51
C GLU A 4 -9.88 18.91 -3.96
N VAL A 5 -9.50 17.78 -3.35
CA VAL A 5 -8.35 16.97 -3.78
C VAL A 5 -8.55 16.49 -5.22
N VAL A 6 -9.73 15.95 -5.54
CA VAL A 6 -10.05 15.47 -6.90
C VAL A 6 -10.08 16.64 -7.89
N ARG A 7 -10.68 17.78 -7.54
CA ARG A 7 -10.67 18.99 -8.37
C ARG A 7 -9.25 19.44 -8.69
N ASN A 8 -8.38 19.51 -7.69
CA ASN A 8 -6.99 19.90 -7.87
C ASN A 8 -6.21 18.89 -8.72
N ALA A 9 -6.52 17.59 -8.61
CA ALA A 9 -5.93 16.56 -9.46
C ALA A 9 -6.32 16.76 -10.95
N TYR A 10 -7.60 17.02 -11.25
CA TYR A 10 -8.04 17.33 -12.63
C TYR A 10 -7.39 18.61 -13.17
N LEU A 11 -7.25 19.64 -12.33
CA LEU A 11 -6.54 20.88 -12.68
C LEU A 11 -5.08 20.62 -13.01
N ALA A 12 -4.37 19.87 -12.16
CA ALA A 12 -2.96 19.52 -12.38
C ALA A 12 -2.76 18.64 -13.62
N ALA A 13 -3.73 17.77 -13.94
CA ALA A 13 -3.74 16.98 -15.17
C ALA A 13 -4.10 17.78 -16.43
N GLY A 14 -4.42 19.08 -16.30
CA GLY A 14 -4.81 19.94 -17.42
C GLY A 14 -6.20 19.64 -17.98
N ARG A 15 -7.05 18.92 -17.23
CA ARG A 15 -8.40 18.50 -17.64
C ARG A 15 -9.48 18.90 -16.62
N PRO A 16 -9.60 20.19 -16.25
CA PRO A 16 -10.64 20.65 -15.33
C PRO A 16 -12.06 20.46 -15.89
N ASP A 17 -12.20 20.34 -17.21
CA ASP A 17 -13.46 20.07 -17.92
C ASP A 17 -14.08 18.72 -17.56
N LEU A 18 -13.27 17.75 -17.11
CA LEU A 18 -13.74 16.42 -16.72
C LEU A 18 -14.13 16.32 -15.24
N PHE A 19 -13.92 17.36 -14.44
CA PHE A 19 -14.29 17.33 -13.04
C PHE A 19 -15.82 17.40 -12.88
N ASN A 20 -16.40 16.35 -12.29
CA ASN A 20 -17.77 16.34 -11.84
C ASN A 20 -17.84 16.21 -10.32
N ALA A 21 -18.52 17.15 -9.65
CA ALA A 21 -18.66 17.13 -8.19
C ALA A 21 -19.60 16.01 -7.71
N ASP A 22 -20.56 15.61 -8.55
CA ASP A 22 -21.57 14.60 -8.20
C ASP A 22 -20.98 13.18 -8.14
N ASP A 23 -19.80 12.97 -8.74
CA ASP A 23 -19.08 11.69 -8.67
C ASP A 23 -18.42 11.48 -7.29
N ILE A 24 -18.33 12.53 -6.46
CA ILE A 24 -17.70 12.48 -5.13
C ILE A 24 -18.77 12.63 -4.05
N PHE A 25 -19.24 11.50 -3.55
CA PHE A 25 -20.28 11.46 -2.53
C PHE A 25 -19.87 10.59 -1.34
N TYR A 26 -20.56 10.83 -0.23
CA TYR A 26 -20.39 10.08 1.01
C TYR A 26 -21.43 8.97 1.11
N VAL A 27 -20.99 7.76 1.46
CA VAL A 27 -21.88 6.58 1.59
C VAL A 27 -22.28 6.33 3.05
N SER A 28 -21.30 6.07 3.92
CA SER A 28 -21.56 5.79 5.34
C SER A 28 -20.28 5.89 6.18
N SER A 29 -20.42 6.14 7.48
CA SER A 29 -19.35 6.08 8.48
C SER A 29 -19.25 4.69 9.11
N ARG A 30 -20.28 3.85 8.95
CA ARG A 30 -20.28 2.50 9.51
C ARG A 30 -19.65 1.56 8.49
N GLN A 31 -18.65 0.80 8.92
CA GLN A 31 -17.87 -0.14 8.12
C GLN A 31 -18.72 -0.96 7.13
N PHE A 32 -19.68 -1.75 7.63
CA PHE A 32 -20.52 -2.60 6.76
C PHE A 32 -21.60 -1.82 6.01
N GLY A 33 -21.98 -0.63 6.48
CA GLY A 33 -22.86 0.26 5.71
C GLY A 33 -22.14 0.82 4.48
N PHE A 34 -20.88 1.19 4.63
CA PHE A 34 -20.01 1.58 3.52
C PHE A 34 -19.82 0.41 2.55
N ALA A 35 -19.45 -0.76 3.06
CA ALA A 35 -19.26 -1.96 2.25
C ALA A 35 -20.51 -2.28 1.42
N ALA A 36 -21.69 -2.39 2.03
CA ALA A 36 -22.93 -2.71 1.33
C ALA A 36 -23.35 -1.65 0.31
N GLY A 37 -23.14 -0.37 0.62
CA GLY A 37 -23.46 0.72 -0.30
C GLY A 37 -22.57 0.71 -1.54
N VAL A 38 -21.26 0.54 -1.34
CA VAL A 38 -20.28 0.53 -2.43
C VAL A 38 -20.38 -0.75 -3.26
N THR A 39 -20.52 -1.93 -2.66
CA THR A 39 -20.74 -3.18 -3.43
C THR A 39 -22.02 -3.12 -4.25
N GLY A 40 -23.09 -2.56 -3.69
CA GLY A 40 -24.32 -2.32 -4.44
C GLY A 40 -24.12 -1.40 -5.64
N LEU A 41 -23.26 -0.38 -5.52
CA LEU A 41 -22.89 0.50 -6.63
C LEU A 41 -22.09 -0.25 -7.69
N MET A 42 -21.07 -1.02 -7.29
CA MET A 42 -20.23 -1.82 -8.20
C MET A 42 -21.09 -2.75 -9.07
N LEU A 43 -22.08 -3.42 -8.46
CA LEU A 43 -22.97 -4.35 -9.15
C LEU A 43 -23.93 -3.66 -10.13
N ARG A 44 -24.48 -2.50 -9.77
CA ARG A 44 -25.44 -1.78 -10.62
C ARG A 44 -24.75 -1.03 -11.76
N GLU A 45 -23.69 -0.30 -11.44
CA GLU A 45 -23.00 0.56 -12.39
C GLU A 45 -21.97 -0.19 -13.24
N LYS A 46 -21.59 -1.41 -12.85
CA LYS A 46 -20.58 -2.24 -13.53
C LYS A 46 -19.31 -1.44 -13.81
N THR A 47 -18.84 -0.77 -12.76
CA THR A 47 -17.61 0.02 -12.74
C THR A 47 -16.43 -0.76 -13.32
N ALA A 48 -15.65 -0.15 -14.21
CA ALA A 48 -14.58 -0.84 -14.95
C ALA A 48 -13.30 -1.06 -14.13
N ALA A 49 -13.00 -0.18 -13.17
CA ALA A 49 -11.79 -0.27 -12.36
C ALA A 49 -12.01 0.25 -10.93
N HIS A 50 -11.32 -0.37 -9.97
CA HIS A 50 -11.34 0.00 -8.56
C HIS A 50 -9.94 0.27 -8.04
N PHE A 51 -9.81 1.35 -7.26
CA PHE A 51 -8.57 1.73 -6.60
C PHE A 51 -8.78 1.75 -5.09
N PHE A 52 -8.18 0.80 -4.38
CA PHE A 52 -8.28 0.66 -2.93
C PHE A 52 -6.97 1.07 -2.26
N MET A 53 -6.85 2.35 -1.88
CA MET A 53 -5.62 2.87 -1.28
C MET A 53 -5.82 3.22 0.19
N GLY A 54 -4.92 2.73 1.06
CA GLY A 54 -4.86 3.06 2.47
C GLY A 54 -5.28 1.92 3.40
N TYR A 55 -5.84 2.30 4.54
CA TYR A 55 -6.21 1.38 5.60
C TYR A 55 -7.67 0.93 5.47
N TYR A 56 -7.90 -0.37 5.54
CA TYR A 56 -9.22 -1.00 5.55
C TYR A 56 -9.31 -2.00 6.72
N TYR A 57 -10.51 -2.50 6.97
CA TYR A 57 -10.74 -3.67 7.83
C TYR A 57 -11.32 -4.82 6.98
N ALA A 58 -12.19 -5.64 7.58
CA ALA A 58 -12.81 -6.82 6.96
C ALA A 58 -13.65 -6.50 5.70
N GLU A 59 -14.05 -5.24 5.50
CA GLU A 59 -14.74 -4.79 4.30
C GLU A 59 -13.88 -4.86 3.05
N SER A 60 -12.55 -4.86 3.18
CA SER A 60 -11.64 -4.97 2.04
C SER A 60 -11.98 -6.19 1.20
N LEU A 61 -12.08 -7.37 1.81
CA LEU A 61 -12.43 -8.61 1.12
C LEU A 61 -13.81 -8.55 0.46
N ILE A 62 -14.81 -8.00 1.16
CA ILE A 62 -16.18 -7.88 0.64
C ILE A 62 -16.20 -6.99 -0.63
N LEU A 63 -15.50 -5.86 -0.58
CA LEU A 63 -15.41 -4.92 -1.67
C LEU A 63 -14.70 -5.53 -2.87
N THR A 64 -13.54 -6.15 -2.63
CA THR A 64 -12.67 -6.62 -3.71
C THR A 64 -13.17 -7.91 -4.34
N GLU A 65 -13.81 -8.79 -3.58
CA GLU A 65 -14.46 -9.98 -4.14
C GLU A 65 -15.66 -9.58 -5.01
N THR A 66 -16.42 -8.57 -4.59
CA THR A 66 -17.51 -8.01 -5.40
C THR A 66 -16.96 -7.41 -6.70
N GLY A 67 -15.88 -6.62 -6.61
CA GLY A 67 -15.25 -6.03 -7.80
C GLY A 67 -14.74 -7.08 -8.77
N ALA A 68 -14.08 -8.12 -8.26
CA ALA A 68 -13.61 -9.26 -9.06
C ALA A 68 -14.78 -9.99 -9.73
N ALA A 69 -15.90 -10.20 -9.02
CA ALA A 69 -17.09 -10.83 -9.57
C ALA A 69 -17.74 -10.01 -10.71
N THR A 70 -17.57 -8.68 -10.71
CA THR A 70 -18.00 -7.81 -11.82
C THR A 70 -17.04 -7.76 -13.00
N GLY A 71 -15.84 -8.32 -12.88
CA GLY A 71 -14.79 -8.28 -13.89
C GLY A 71 -14.05 -6.93 -13.96
N ALA A 72 -14.13 -6.11 -12.91
CA ALA A 72 -13.42 -4.85 -12.82
C ALA A 72 -11.91 -5.10 -12.60
N ILE A 73 -11.06 -4.26 -13.19
CA ILE A 73 -9.62 -4.24 -12.85
C ILE A 73 -9.47 -3.64 -11.45
N GLN A 74 -8.73 -4.31 -10.57
CA GLN A 74 -8.57 -3.88 -9.20
C GLN A 74 -7.11 -3.64 -8.83
N ILE A 75 -6.84 -2.41 -8.38
CA ILE A 75 -5.53 -1.99 -7.89
C ILE A 75 -5.69 -1.60 -6.42
N ALA A 76 -4.95 -2.27 -5.55
CA ALA A 76 -4.97 -2.01 -4.12
C ALA A 76 -3.60 -1.56 -3.61
N GLY A 77 -3.58 -0.92 -2.46
CA GLY A 77 -2.36 -0.58 -1.76
C GLY A 77 -2.62 -0.34 -0.27
N SER A 78 -1.91 -1.07 0.58
CA SER A 78 -2.08 -0.98 2.03
C SER A 78 -0.79 -1.28 2.78
N ASP A 79 -0.60 -0.65 3.94
CA ASP A 79 0.43 -0.97 4.91
C ASP A 79 -0.08 -1.89 6.05
N ALA A 80 -1.38 -2.21 6.04
CA ALA A 80 -2.00 -3.05 7.04
C ALA A 80 -1.73 -4.54 6.77
N VAL A 81 -0.82 -5.13 7.54
CA VAL A 81 -0.44 -6.56 7.46
C VAL A 81 -1.65 -7.50 7.54
N THR A 82 -2.69 -7.13 8.28
CA THR A 82 -3.90 -7.96 8.43
C THR A 82 -4.81 -7.95 7.21
N GLN A 83 -4.76 -6.90 6.37
CA GLN A 83 -5.63 -6.77 5.18
C GLN A 83 -4.94 -7.11 3.87
N LEU A 84 -3.61 -6.98 3.83
CA LEU A 84 -2.81 -7.32 2.67
C LEU A 84 -3.15 -8.70 2.06
N PRO A 85 -3.37 -9.77 2.84
CA PRO A 85 -3.78 -11.05 2.28
C PRO A 85 -5.08 -10.97 1.46
N PHE A 86 -6.06 -10.19 1.90
CA PHE A 86 -7.33 -10.04 1.19
C PHE A 86 -7.13 -9.36 -0.16
N PHE A 87 -6.37 -8.26 -0.20
CA PHE A 87 -6.06 -7.57 -1.45
C PHE A 87 -5.22 -8.43 -2.39
N ILE A 88 -4.21 -9.14 -1.88
CA ILE A 88 -3.34 -10.02 -2.69
C ILE A 88 -4.15 -11.12 -3.40
N VAL A 89 -5.16 -11.69 -2.75
CA VAL A 89 -5.92 -12.81 -3.35
C VAL A 89 -7.09 -12.36 -4.24
N THR A 90 -7.54 -11.11 -4.12
CA THR A 90 -8.75 -10.62 -4.82
C THR A 90 -8.49 -9.52 -5.84
N CYS A 91 -7.34 -8.84 -5.78
CA CYS A 91 -7.00 -7.76 -6.70
C CYS A 91 -5.94 -8.19 -7.73
N ASP A 92 -5.94 -7.55 -8.91
CA ASP A 92 -4.96 -7.80 -9.96
C ASP A 92 -3.56 -7.30 -9.57
N TYR A 93 -3.49 -6.14 -8.91
CA TYR A 93 -2.25 -5.53 -8.46
C TYR A 93 -2.40 -5.03 -7.03
N THR A 94 -1.45 -5.39 -6.16
CA THR A 94 -1.45 -4.95 -4.76
C THR A 94 -0.09 -4.34 -4.40
N LEU A 95 -0.09 -3.07 -4.01
CA LEU A 95 1.07 -2.39 -3.42
C LEU A 95 1.19 -2.79 -1.95
N ILE A 96 2.38 -3.24 -1.56
CA ILE A 96 2.63 -3.78 -0.23
C ILE A 96 3.45 -2.78 0.60
N GLY A 97 2.87 -2.32 1.72
CA GLY A 97 3.60 -1.52 2.70
C GLY A 97 4.20 -0.25 2.12
N GLU A 98 5.53 -0.20 2.05
CA GLU A 98 6.31 0.95 1.59
C GLU A 98 5.98 1.36 0.15
N GLU A 99 5.54 0.41 -0.68
CA GLU A 99 5.17 0.63 -2.08
C GLU A 99 4.01 1.62 -2.22
N LEU A 100 3.05 1.61 -1.29
CA LEU A 100 1.93 2.55 -1.28
C LEU A 100 2.43 4.00 -1.19
N TYR A 101 3.43 4.25 -0.34
CA TYR A 101 3.99 5.59 -0.14
C TYR A 101 4.91 5.99 -1.28
N ALA A 102 5.66 5.02 -1.81
CA ALA A 102 6.56 5.23 -2.94
C ALA A 102 5.81 5.50 -4.25
N ALA A 103 4.61 4.94 -4.44
CA ALA A 103 3.86 5.02 -5.70
C ALA A 103 3.66 6.45 -6.21
N SER A 104 3.35 7.40 -5.32
CA SER A 104 3.16 8.81 -5.71
C SER A 104 4.43 9.44 -6.30
N ALA A 105 5.61 9.10 -5.75
CA ALA A 105 6.89 9.61 -6.22
C ALA A 105 7.23 9.04 -7.61
N TYR A 106 6.96 7.75 -7.83
CA TYR A 106 7.17 7.09 -9.12
C TYR A 106 6.23 7.63 -10.20
N LEU A 107 4.94 7.80 -9.89
CA LEU A 107 3.95 8.31 -10.85
C LEU A 107 4.19 9.78 -11.22
N ALA A 108 4.56 10.61 -10.24
CA ALA A 108 4.88 12.02 -10.47
C ALA A 108 6.27 12.24 -11.11
N GLN A 109 7.05 11.17 -11.30
CA GLN A 109 8.45 11.22 -11.77
C GLN A 109 9.29 12.25 -11.00
N ASN A 110 9.04 12.37 -9.69
CA ASN A 110 9.71 13.37 -8.88
C ASN A 110 11.06 12.83 -8.40
N ASN A 111 12.12 13.24 -9.10
CA ASN A 111 13.49 12.82 -8.82
C ASN A 111 13.93 13.03 -7.36
N LEU A 112 13.41 14.07 -6.69
CA LEU A 112 13.76 14.38 -5.30
C LEU A 112 13.10 13.39 -4.32
N LEU A 113 11.82 13.07 -4.51
CA LEU A 113 11.16 12.05 -3.69
C LEU A 113 11.74 10.66 -3.97
N SER A 114 11.97 10.31 -5.24
CA SER A 114 12.58 9.02 -5.61
C SER A 114 14.00 8.85 -5.07
N ALA A 115 14.79 9.93 -5.01
CA ALA A 115 16.11 9.91 -4.38
C ALA A 115 16.02 9.61 -2.88
N THR A 116 15.03 10.18 -2.18
CA THR A 116 14.81 9.95 -0.75
C THR A 116 14.51 8.49 -0.45
N ILE A 117 13.63 7.86 -1.24
CA ILE A 117 13.28 6.44 -1.12
C ILE A 117 14.52 5.58 -1.34
N ARG A 118 15.30 5.85 -2.39
CA ARG A 118 16.53 5.12 -2.68
C ARG A 118 17.56 5.23 -1.55
N THR A 119 17.75 6.41 -0.98
CA THR A 119 18.66 6.61 0.15
C THR A 119 18.17 5.85 1.39
N GLN A 120 16.86 5.83 1.64
CA GLN A 120 16.27 5.04 2.72
C GLN A 120 16.59 3.55 2.59
N ASP A 121 16.45 2.98 1.39
CA ASP A 121 16.74 1.56 1.14
C ASP A 121 18.23 1.23 1.32
N ILE A 122 19.12 2.09 0.83
CA ILE A 122 20.57 1.94 1.01
C ILE A 122 20.92 1.98 2.50
N MET A 123 20.37 2.92 3.26
CA MET A 123 20.63 3.03 4.69
C MET A 123 20.11 1.81 5.46
N LYS A 124 18.93 1.30 5.14
CA LYS A 124 18.41 0.04 5.71
C LYS A 124 19.35 -1.12 5.40
N ALA A 125 19.84 -1.25 4.17
CA ALA A 125 20.78 -2.30 3.79
C ALA A 125 22.10 -2.22 4.57
N ILE A 126 22.65 -1.02 4.75
CA ILE A 126 23.86 -0.80 5.56
C ILE A 126 23.61 -1.22 7.02
N ILE A 127 22.47 -0.83 7.60
CA ILE A 127 22.12 -1.19 8.98
C ILE A 127 22.00 -2.72 9.11
N VAL A 128 21.31 -3.38 8.18
CA VAL A 128 21.19 -4.85 8.18
C VAL A 128 22.57 -5.51 8.08
N ALA A 129 23.45 -5.03 7.21
CA ALA A 129 24.81 -5.56 7.08
C ALA A 129 25.62 -5.40 8.39
N LEU A 130 25.50 -4.26 9.07
CA LEU A 130 26.16 -4.03 10.36
C LEU A 130 25.58 -4.93 11.46
N LEU A 131 24.26 -5.12 11.51
CA LEU A 131 23.61 -6.00 12.47
C LEU A 131 24.03 -7.47 12.27
N VAL A 132 24.04 -7.94 11.02
CA VAL A 132 24.48 -9.30 10.69
C VAL A 132 25.98 -9.47 10.98
N GLY A 133 26.80 -8.49 10.65
CA GLY A 133 28.25 -8.50 10.91
C GLY A 133 28.57 -8.54 12.40
N THR A 134 27.94 -7.67 13.21
CA THR A 134 28.12 -7.63 14.66
C THR A 134 27.61 -8.91 15.33
N PHE A 135 26.49 -9.46 14.86
CA PHE A 135 25.99 -10.75 15.31
C PHE A 135 27.00 -11.86 15.02
N ALA A 136 27.50 -11.98 13.79
CA ALA A 136 28.50 -13.01 13.42
C ALA A 136 29.80 -12.90 14.24
N LEU A 137 30.33 -11.68 14.40
CA LEU A 137 31.51 -11.41 15.24
C LEU A 137 31.30 -11.86 16.69
N SER A 138 30.11 -11.60 17.24
CA SER A 138 29.76 -12.02 18.61
C SER A 138 29.78 -13.54 18.76
N PHE A 139 29.23 -14.29 17.79
CA PHE A 139 29.26 -15.77 17.80
C PHE A 139 30.68 -16.35 17.74
N VAL A 140 31.54 -15.77 16.89
CA VAL A 140 32.94 -16.21 16.77
C VAL A 140 33.69 -15.97 18.07
N SER A 141 33.53 -14.79 18.68
CA SER A 141 34.18 -14.45 19.95
C SER A 141 33.75 -15.38 21.11
N ALA A 142 32.45 -15.72 21.20
CA ALA A 142 31.93 -16.62 22.22
C ALA A 142 32.48 -18.05 22.07
N THR A 143 32.57 -18.54 20.82
CA THR A 143 33.13 -19.87 20.53
C THR A 143 34.63 -19.93 20.85
N LEU A 144 35.37 -18.86 20.54
CA LEU A 144 36.79 -18.77 20.86
C LEU A 144 37.04 -18.72 22.37
N ALA A 145 36.23 -17.95 23.11
CA ALA A 145 36.29 -17.88 24.57
C ALA A 145 36.02 -19.25 25.22
N GLN A 146 35.02 -20.00 24.75
CA GLN A 146 34.77 -21.36 25.23
C GLN A 146 35.93 -22.31 24.95
N LYS A 147 36.55 -22.24 23.76
CA LYS A 147 37.74 -23.06 23.44
C LYS A 147 38.91 -22.74 24.35
N VAL A 148 39.18 -21.47 24.65
CA VAL A 148 40.27 -21.07 25.55
C VAL A 148 40.02 -21.58 26.97
N VAL A 149 38.80 -21.45 27.50
CA VAL A 149 38.45 -21.96 28.84
C VAL A 149 38.54 -23.49 28.91
N SER A 150 38.23 -24.21 27.84
CA SER A 150 38.32 -25.69 27.81
C SER A 150 39.76 -26.24 27.74
N VAL A 151 40.74 -25.39 27.42
CA VAL A 151 42.16 -25.76 27.31
C VAL A 151 42.92 -25.54 28.63
N PHE A 152 42.34 -24.77 29.55
CA PHE A 152 42.82 -24.59 30.92
C PHE A 152 42.04 -25.48 31.91
#